data_AF-A0A3C1KRR7-F1
#
_entry.id   AF-A0A3C1KRR7-F1
#
_cell.length_a   1.000
_cell.length_b   1.000
_cell.length_c   1.000
_cell.angle_alpha   90.00
_cell.angle_beta   90.00
_cell.angle_gamma   90.00
#
_symmetry.space_group_name_H-M   'P 1'
#
loop_
_entity.id
_entity.type
_entity.pdbx_description
1 polymer ?
#
loop_
_entity_poly.entity_id
_entity_poly.type
_entity_poly.pdbx_seq_one_letter_code
_entity_poly.pdbx_strand_id
1 'polypeptide(L)' 'LHDVAVANGGTSVEDPPGPRESTMGVMHLCYFLDPDGHKICGIHRES' A
#
# COMPACT_ATOMS: atom_id res chain seq x y z
N LEU A 1 -4.99 2.83 5.94
CA LEU A 1 -4.85 1.36 5.86
C LEU A 1 -3.43 0.92 6.21
N HIS A 2 -2.40 1.40 5.50
CA HIS A 2 -1.00 1.00 5.71
C HIS A 2 -0.53 1.09 7.16
N ASP A 3 -0.71 2.24 7.81
CA ASP A 3 -0.20 2.44 9.18
C ASP A 3 -0.87 1.52 10.20
N VAL A 4 -2.16 1.23 9.99
CA VAL A 4 -2.90 0.26 10.81
C VAL A 4 -2.33 -1.15 10.59
N ALA A 5 -2.05 -1.53 9.34
CA ALA A 5 -1.46 -2.84 9.06
C ALA A 5 -0.09 -2.99 9.74
N VAL A 6 0.79 -1.97 9.63
CA VAL A 6 2.10 -1.98 10.27
C VAL A 6 1.99 -2.04 11.80
N ALA A 7 1.06 -1.28 12.40
CA ALA A 7 0.81 -1.33 13.83
C ALA A 7 0.30 -2.69 14.34
N ASN A 8 -0.24 -3.54 13.44
CA ASN A 8 -0.78 -4.87 13.75
C ASN A 8 0.11 -6.02 13.25
N GLY A 9 1.41 -5.78 13.08
CA GLY A 9 2.39 -6.82 12.74
C GLY A 9 2.67 -6.95 11.24
N GLY A 10 2.09 -6.09 10.40
CA GLY A 10 2.50 -5.94 9.02
C GLY A 10 3.87 -5.30 8.89
N THR A 11 4.57 -5.56 7.79
CA THR A 11 5.87 -4.97 7.49
C THR A 11 5.75 -4.04 6.29
N SER A 12 6.06 -2.75 6.48
CA SER A 12 6.14 -1.78 5.38
C SER A 12 7.18 -2.23 4.36
N VAL A 13 6.86 -2.18 3.07
CA VAL A 13 7.80 -2.52 1.99
C VAL A 13 7.68 -1.55 0.82
N GLU A 14 8.70 -1.56 -0.04
CA GLU A 14 8.79 -0.70 -1.24
C GLU A 14 8.79 0.79 -0.87
N ASP A 15 8.31 1.64 -1.79
CA ASP A 15 8.16 3.07 -1.53
C ASP A 15 6.98 3.35 -0.59
N PRO A 16 7.08 4.40 0.23
CA PRO A 16 6.03 4.82 1.14
C PRO A 16 4.65 4.95 0.47
N PRO A 17 3.55 4.85 1.26
CA PRO A 17 2.22 5.15 0.78
C PRO A 17 2.14 6.52 0.11
N GLY A 18 1.57 6.60 -1.10
CA GLY A 18 1.51 7.86 -1.82
C GLY A 18 0.97 7.75 -3.25
N PRO A 19 0.79 8.91 -3.92
CA PRO A 19 0.34 8.99 -5.30
C PRO A 19 1.40 8.42 -6.25
N ARG A 20 0.95 7.66 -7.23
CA ARG A 20 1.76 7.11 -8.32
C ARG A 20 1.06 7.37 -9.66
N GLU A 21 1.85 7.78 -10.65
CA GLU A 21 1.39 8.00 -12.02
C GLU A 21 1.19 6.65 -12.73
N SER A 22 0.10 6.52 -13.47
CA SER A 22 -0.20 5.33 -14.27
C SER A 22 -0.96 5.70 -15.54
N THR A 23 -1.09 4.75 -16.47
CA THR A 23 -1.90 4.93 -17.70
C THR A 23 -3.38 5.17 -17.43
N MET A 24 -3.85 4.93 -16.20
CA MET A 24 -5.24 5.15 -15.76
C MET A 24 -5.39 6.40 -14.88
N GLY A 25 -4.38 7.27 -14.84
CA GLY A 25 -4.31 8.45 -13.98
C GLY A 25 -3.58 8.20 -12.66
N VAL A 26 -3.64 9.19 -11.76
CA VAL A 26 -3.00 9.13 -10.44
C VAL A 26 -3.72 8.11 -9.55
N MET A 27 -2.96 7.19 -8.96
CA MET A 27 -3.46 6.24 -7.97
C MET A 27 -2.70 6.38 -6.66
N HIS A 28 -3.40 6.38 -5.53
CA HIS A 28 -2.76 6.27 -4.22
C HIS A 28 -2.50 4.80 -3.91
N LEU A 29 -1.23 4.45 -3.74
CA LEU A 29 -0.77 3.08 -3.60
C LEU A 29 -0.01 2.89 -2.28
N CYS A 30 -0.18 1.74 -1.64
CA CYS A 30 0.63 1.32 -0.50
C CYS A 30 0.92 -0.19 -0.55
N TYR A 31 2.06 -0.58 0.02
CA TYR A 31 2.51 -1.98 0.04
C TYR A 31 2.98 -2.37 1.43
N PHE A 32 2.59 -3.56 1.88
CA PHE A 32 3.08 -4.16 3.11
C PHE A 32 3.03 -5.69 3.00
N LEU A 33 3.83 -6.38 3.80
CA LEU A 33 3.67 -7.80 4.05
C LEU A 33 2.71 -8.00 5.23
N ASP A 34 1.82 -8.98 5.13
CA ASP A 34 1.09 -9.47 6.30
C ASP A 34 2.02 -10.33 7.20
N PRO A 35 1.56 -10.76 8.40
CA PRO A 35 2.38 -11.59 9.29
C PRO A 35 2.83 -12.93 8.71
N ASP A 36 2.13 -13.44 7.69
CA ASP A 36 2.46 -14.68 6.99
C ASP A 36 3.43 -14.45 5.81
N GLY A 37 3.78 -13.19 5.53
CA GLY A 37 4.70 -12.80 4.46
C GLY A 37 4.04 -12.60 3.10
N HIS A 38 2.71 -12.55 3.02
CA HIS A 38 2.01 -12.24 1.77
C HIS A 38 2.12 -10.75 1.44
N LYS A 39 2.46 -10.45 0.19
CA LYS A 39 2.50 -9.07 -0.30
C LYS A 39 1.09 -8.55 -0.58
N ILE A 40 0.70 -7.50 0.15
CA ILE A 40 -0.58 -6.82 -0.01
C ILE A 40 -0.37 -5.49 -0.72
N CYS A 41 -1.30 -5.16 -1.61
CA CYS A 41 -1.36 -3.88 -2.33
C CYS A 41 -2.69 -3.19 -2.01
N GLY A 42 -2.62 -1.99 -1.42
CA GLY A 42 -3.76 -1.11 -1.26
C GLY A 42 -3.81 -0.09 -2.39
N ILE A 43 -4.96 0.04 -3.06
CA ILE A 43 -5.16 0.96 -4.18
C ILE A 43 -6.38 1.85 -3.89
N HIS A 44 -6.19 3.17 -3.95
CA HIS A 44 -7.28 4.14 -3.93
C HIS A 44 -7.19 5.05 -5.15
N ARG A 45 -8.29 5.14 -5.89
CA ARG A 45 -8.46 6.04 -7.02
C ARG A 45 -9.59 6.98 -6.68
N GLU A 46 -9.29 8.27 -6.54
CA GLU A 46 -10.30 9.31 -6.39
C GLU A 46 -11.04 9.42 -7.73
N SER A 47 -12.23 8.82 -7.80
CA SER A 47 -13.14 8.96 -8.94
C SER A 47 -13.92 10.26 -8.87
#